data_AF-A0A0N5C504-F1
#
_entry.id   AF-A0A0N5C504-F1
#
_cell.length_a   1.000
_cell.length_b   1.000
_cell.length_c   1.000
_cell.angle_alpha   90.00
_cell.angle_beta   90.00
_cell.angle_gamma   90.00
#
_symmetry.space_group_name_H-M   'P 1'
#
loop_
_entity.id
_entity.type
_entity.pdbx_description
1 polymer ?
#
loop_
_entity_poly.entity_id
_entity_poly.type
_entity_poly.pdbx_seq_one_letter_code
_entity_poly.pdbx_strand_id
1 'polypeptide(L)'
;MSISLKLYVSLYPSYYGNMFGYKDTYSFNDLKILNARYCQSTCSFNCLSCLNDGYQSPIDCGVCTCPPGYNGRLCENVDESDASCPRYSYLAERKKKTITICGGRDCLFLLEAPRGYKIVIEIDYALSRREFPCYRSDGIEIKYNKDKGKGGLCLCGYYENITLPARSNQVLVSFKGKKNAIAMSFSYYTIFDEKHCLL
;
A
#
# COMPACT_ATOMS: atom_id res chain seq x y z
N MET A 1 11.17 27.64 -12.55
CA MET A 1 10.99 26.68 -11.43
C MET A 1 10.98 25.22 -11.89
N SER A 2 11.77 24.83 -12.91
CA SER A 2 11.63 23.51 -13.59
C SER A 2 12.79 22.54 -13.36
N ILE A 3 13.75 22.87 -12.49
CA ILE A 3 14.99 22.10 -12.31
C ILE A 3 14.84 21.02 -11.20
N SER A 4 13.90 21.18 -10.26
CA SER A 4 13.78 20.27 -9.11
C SER A 4 13.05 18.95 -9.37
N LEU A 5 12.18 18.86 -10.39
CA LEU A 5 11.41 17.64 -10.66
C LEU A 5 12.22 16.56 -11.40
N LYS A 6 13.10 16.98 -12.34
CA LYS A 6 13.91 16.06 -13.15
C LYS A 6 14.94 15.27 -12.34
N LEU A 7 15.53 15.90 -11.33
CA LEU A 7 16.49 15.25 -10.41
C LEU A 7 15.84 14.23 -9.47
N TYR A 8 14.55 14.42 -9.12
CA TYR A 8 13.83 13.51 -8.23
C TYR A 8 13.38 12.23 -8.96
N VAL A 9 13.05 12.34 -10.24
CA VAL A 9 12.62 11.22 -11.10
C VAL A 9 13.78 10.25 -11.38
N SER A 10 15.04 10.70 -11.44
CA SER A 10 16.19 9.84 -11.75
C SER A 10 16.63 8.91 -10.62
N LEU A 11 16.13 9.10 -9.39
CA LEU A 11 16.49 8.30 -8.21
C LEU A 11 15.49 7.18 -7.90
N TYR A 12 14.31 7.22 -8.52
CA TYR A 12 13.28 6.20 -8.34
C TYR A 12 13.29 5.22 -9.52
N PRO A 13 13.03 3.93 -9.27
CA PRO A 13 12.82 2.96 -10.35
C PRO A 13 11.80 3.49 -11.36
N SER A 14 12.00 3.19 -12.65
CA SER A 14 11.24 3.76 -13.78
C SER A 14 9.72 3.60 -13.64
N TYR A 15 9.26 2.55 -12.96
CA TYR A 15 7.85 2.28 -12.71
C TYR A 15 7.16 3.25 -11.72
N TYR A 16 7.90 4.10 -11.00
CA TYR A 16 7.32 5.21 -10.24
C TYR A 16 7.03 6.45 -11.08
N GLY A 17 7.62 6.56 -12.27
CA GLY A 17 7.50 7.74 -13.13
C GLY A 17 6.06 8.13 -13.45
N ASN A 18 5.20 7.12 -13.63
CA ASN A 18 3.80 7.32 -14.01
C ASN A 18 2.91 7.77 -12.84
N MET A 19 3.40 7.72 -11.61
CA MET A 19 2.63 8.16 -10.42
C MET A 19 2.77 9.66 -10.15
N PHE A 20 3.75 10.34 -10.75
CA PHE A 20 3.99 11.75 -10.52
C PHE A 20 2.96 12.63 -11.25
N GLY A 21 2.66 13.78 -10.65
CA GLY A 21 1.79 14.79 -11.27
C GLY A 21 0.32 14.72 -10.87
N TYR A 22 -0.07 13.80 -9.99
CA TYR A 22 -1.38 13.81 -9.36
C TYR A 22 -1.53 15.05 -8.46
N LYS A 23 -2.52 15.90 -8.72
CA LYS A 23 -2.73 17.19 -8.00
C LYS A 23 -4.11 17.35 -7.39
N ASP A 24 -5.01 16.40 -7.60
CA ASP A 24 -6.42 16.61 -7.31
C ASP A 24 -6.77 16.47 -5.82
N THR A 25 -5.90 15.81 -5.03
CA THR A 25 -6.12 15.64 -3.59
C THR A 25 -4.81 15.67 -2.80
N TYR A 26 -4.91 16.03 -1.51
CA TYR A 26 -3.84 15.78 -0.54
C TYR A 26 -3.62 14.28 -0.35
N SER A 27 -2.38 13.87 -0.08
CA SER A 27 -2.10 12.50 0.32
C SER A 27 -2.61 12.24 1.75
N PHE A 28 -2.79 10.97 2.09
CA PHE A 28 -3.18 10.58 3.45
C PHE A 28 -2.21 11.13 4.51
N ASN A 29 -0.90 11.10 4.21
CA ASN A 29 0.12 11.62 5.12
C ASN A 29 0.09 13.15 5.23
N ASP A 30 -0.26 13.87 4.15
CA ASP A 30 -0.43 15.33 4.24
C ASP A 30 -1.59 15.66 5.20
N LEU A 31 -2.72 14.96 5.08
CA LEU A 31 -3.86 15.12 5.98
C LEU A 31 -3.51 14.72 7.41
N LYS A 32 -2.74 13.64 7.61
CA LYS A 32 -2.24 13.21 8.92
C LYS A 32 -1.38 14.29 9.59
N ILE A 33 -0.47 14.92 8.83
CA ILE A 33 0.38 16.01 9.33
C ILE A 33 -0.45 17.24 9.68
N LEU A 34 -1.39 17.62 8.81
CA LEU A 34 -2.31 18.73 9.08
C LEU A 34 -3.16 18.46 10.33
N ASN A 35 -3.69 17.26 10.48
CA ASN A 35 -4.44 16.84 11.66
C ASN A 35 -3.61 16.96 12.95
N ALA A 36 -2.37 16.44 12.92
CA ALA A 36 -1.46 16.52 14.05
C ALA A 36 -1.11 17.98 14.42
N ARG A 37 -1.11 18.90 13.46
CA ARG A 37 -0.77 20.31 13.69
C ARG A 37 -1.95 21.16 14.14
N TYR A 38 -3.13 20.94 13.56
CA TYR A 38 -4.28 21.85 13.74
C TYR A 38 -5.41 21.26 14.58
N CYS A 39 -5.45 19.94 14.78
CA CYS A 39 -6.56 19.27 15.46
C CYS A 39 -6.14 18.55 16.75
N GLN A 40 -4.90 18.76 17.21
CA GLN A 40 -4.36 18.08 18.39
C GLN A 40 -5.17 18.33 19.67
N SER A 41 -5.75 19.53 19.82
CA SER A 41 -6.57 19.91 20.98
C SER A 41 -8.01 19.39 20.90
N THR A 42 -8.48 18.96 19.73
CA THR A 42 -9.89 18.58 19.49
C THR A 42 -10.25 17.31 20.26
N CYS A 43 -9.33 16.34 20.33
CA CYS A 43 -9.52 15.07 21.03
C CYS A 43 -8.70 14.99 22.33
N SER A 44 -8.83 16.01 23.17
CA SER A 44 -8.00 16.18 24.38
C SER A 44 -8.29 15.19 25.51
N PHE A 45 -9.47 14.53 25.52
CA PHE A 45 -9.89 13.64 26.60
C PHE A 45 -9.82 12.15 26.26
N ASN A 46 -9.66 11.79 24.98
CA ASN A 46 -9.62 10.42 24.51
C ASN A 46 -8.49 10.28 23.49
N CYS A 47 -7.43 9.55 23.82
CA CYS A 47 -6.36 9.24 22.88
C CYS A 47 -6.53 7.81 22.37
N LEU A 48 -6.73 7.65 21.06
CA LEU A 48 -6.80 6.34 20.43
C LEU A 48 -5.44 5.94 19.85
N SER A 49 -5.04 4.69 20.09
CA SER A 49 -3.88 4.08 19.43
C SER A 49 -4.30 3.53 18.07
N CYS A 50 -4.25 4.38 17.04
CA CYS A 50 -4.53 3.96 15.66
C CYS A 50 -3.42 3.04 15.13
N LEU A 51 -3.81 1.90 14.57
CA LEU A 51 -2.94 0.91 13.93
C LEU A 51 -2.69 1.29 12.46
N ASN A 52 -1.75 0.57 11.85
CA ASN A 52 -1.42 0.68 10.42
C ASN A 52 -1.23 2.14 9.98
N ASP A 53 -0.53 2.95 10.78
CA ASP A 53 -0.27 4.36 10.52
C ASP A 53 -1.51 5.25 10.33
N GLY A 54 -2.68 4.84 10.82
CA GLY A 54 -3.85 5.68 10.98
C GLY A 54 -3.60 6.88 11.90
N TYR A 55 -4.57 7.79 11.96
CA TYR A 55 -4.58 8.89 12.92
C TYR A 55 -5.97 9.13 13.46
N GLN A 56 -6.08 9.66 14.67
CA GLN A 56 -7.37 9.89 15.30
C GLN A 56 -8.18 10.92 14.50
N SER A 57 -9.43 10.61 14.22
CA SER A 57 -10.29 11.49 13.44
C SER A 57 -10.51 12.81 14.20
N PRO A 58 -10.32 13.97 13.55
CA PRO A 58 -10.58 15.28 14.16
C PRO A 58 -12.08 15.57 14.31
N ILE A 59 -12.93 14.81 13.61
CA ILE A 59 -14.39 14.99 13.61
C ILE A 59 -15.03 14.11 14.67
N ASP A 60 -14.53 12.88 14.82
CA ASP A 60 -15.02 11.90 15.77
C ASP A 60 -13.84 11.26 16.52
N CYS A 61 -13.62 11.71 17.75
CA CYS A 61 -12.55 11.22 18.60
C CYS A 61 -12.69 9.74 18.99
N GLY A 62 -13.83 9.11 18.73
CA GLY A 62 -14.08 7.69 18.98
C GLY A 62 -13.52 6.75 17.90
N VAL A 63 -13.04 7.27 16.77
CA VAL A 63 -12.58 6.49 15.61
C VAL A 63 -11.28 7.04 15.00
N CYS A 64 -10.53 6.17 14.34
CA CYS A 64 -9.37 6.54 13.54
C CYS A 64 -9.74 6.78 12.08
N THR A 65 -9.12 7.77 11.46
CA THR A 65 -9.03 7.89 10.01
C THR A 65 -7.95 6.94 9.50
N CYS A 66 -8.34 6.00 8.65
CA CYS A 66 -7.49 4.89 8.21
C CYS A 66 -6.86 5.12 6.85
N PRO A 67 -5.62 4.64 6.62
CA PRO A 67 -5.06 4.69 5.29
C PRO A 67 -5.90 3.90 4.29
N PRO A 68 -5.81 4.21 3.00
CA PRO A 68 -6.50 3.45 1.96
C PRO A 68 -6.24 1.94 2.05
N GLY A 69 -7.30 1.14 1.99
CA GLY A 69 -7.25 -0.31 2.11
C GLY A 69 -7.38 -0.83 3.55
N TYR A 70 -7.41 0.06 4.55
CA TYR A 70 -7.61 -0.29 5.96
C TYR A 70 -8.90 0.32 6.49
N ASN A 71 -9.54 -0.38 7.43
CA ASN A 71 -10.75 0.07 8.11
C ASN A 71 -10.81 -0.49 9.55
N GLY A 72 -11.95 -0.29 10.21
CA GLY A 72 -12.13 -0.61 11.63
C GLY A 72 -11.93 0.62 12.52
N ARG A 73 -12.27 0.49 13.80
CA ARG A 73 -12.27 1.64 14.71
C ARG A 73 -10.87 2.19 14.91
N LEU A 74 -9.88 1.31 14.91
CA LEU A 74 -8.46 1.58 15.12
C LEU A 74 -7.63 1.28 13.87
N CYS A 75 -8.25 1.09 12.70
CA CYS A 75 -7.58 0.67 11.47
C CYS A 75 -6.97 -0.74 11.55
N GLU A 76 -7.57 -1.61 12.36
CA GLU A 76 -7.14 -2.99 12.63
C GLU A 76 -7.49 -3.98 11.51
N ASN A 77 -8.45 -3.61 10.66
CA ASN A 77 -8.98 -4.44 9.59
C ASN A 77 -8.56 -3.91 8.22
N VAL A 78 -8.79 -4.72 7.19
CA VAL A 78 -8.62 -4.35 5.78
C VAL A 78 -9.97 -4.34 5.06
N ASP A 79 -10.05 -3.61 3.96
CA ASP A 79 -11.25 -3.56 3.14
C ASP A 79 -11.63 -4.95 2.59
N GLU A 80 -12.93 -5.19 2.46
CA GLU A 80 -13.43 -6.46 1.98
C GLU A 80 -13.03 -6.71 0.52
N SER A 81 -12.70 -7.97 0.24
CA SER A 81 -12.46 -8.48 -1.10
C SER A 81 -13.72 -9.13 -1.66
N ASP A 82 -13.85 -9.15 -2.98
CA ASP A 82 -14.88 -9.96 -3.62
C ASP A 82 -14.71 -11.44 -3.25
N ALA A 83 -15.82 -12.15 -3.02
CA ALA A 83 -15.79 -13.57 -2.66
C ALA A 83 -15.13 -14.47 -3.72
N SER A 84 -15.03 -13.99 -4.96
CA SER A 84 -14.39 -14.68 -6.08
C SER A 84 -12.87 -14.49 -6.16
N CYS A 85 -12.27 -13.77 -5.22
CA CYS A 85 -10.82 -13.60 -5.15
C CYS A 85 -10.09 -14.93 -4.87
N PRO A 86 -8.88 -15.13 -5.43
CA PRO A 86 -8.07 -16.30 -5.12
C PRO A 86 -7.84 -16.46 -3.61
N ARG A 87 -7.96 -17.70 -3.14
CA ARG A 87 -7.51 -18.04 -1.78
C ARG A 87 -5.98 -17.94 -1.71
N TYR A 88 -5.49 -17.46 -0.59
CA TYR A 88 -4.07 -17.32 -0.34
C TYR A 88 -3.75 -17.53 1.13
N SER A 89 -2.46 -17.70 1.43
CA SER A 89 -1.94 -17.75 2.79
C SER A 89 -1.47 -16.36 3.16
N TYR A 90 -2.13 -15.73 4.13
CA TYR A 90 -1.75 -14.39 4.60
C TYR A 90 -0.34 -14.39 5.21
N LEU A 91 0.08 -15.51 5.84
CA LEU A 91 1.41 -15.65 6.42
C LEU A 91 2.44 -15.97 5.33
N ALA A 92 3.35 -15.02 5.12
CA ALA A 92 4.52 -15.18 4.27
C ALA A 92 5.56 -16.06 4.96
N GLU A 93 6.09 -17.02 4.22
CA GLU A 93 7.11 -17.98 4.68
C GLU A 93 8.37 -17.85 3.84
N ARG A 94 9.45 -18.55 4.22
CA ARG A 94 10.68 -18.59 3.41
C ARG A 94 10.44 -19.23 2.04
N LYS A 95 9.50 -20.17 1.96
CA LYS A 95 9.10 -20.79 0.70
C LYS A 95 8.24 -19.79 -0.09
N LYS A 96 8.67 -19.52 -1.32
CA LYS A 96 7.96 -18.67 -2.29
C LYS A 96 6.56 -19.21 -2.56
N LYS A 97 5.56 -18.33 -2.44
CA LYS A 97 4.15 -18.56 -2.79
C LYS A 97 3.75 -17.59 -3.88
N THR A 98 2.86 -18.00 -4.78
CA THR A 98 2.43 -17.19 -5.93
C THR A 98 0.92 -17.00 -5.90
N ILE A 99 0.47 -15.80 -6.25
CA ILE A 99 -0.94 -15.45 -6.44
C ILE A 99 -1.08 -14.94 -7.87
N THR A 100 -2.03 -15.52 -8.58
CA THR A 100 -2.45 -15.05 -9.91
C THR A 100 -3.91 -14.63 -9.85
N ILE A 101 -4.20 -13.46 -10.39
CA ILE A 101 -5.54 -12.88 -10.42
C ILE A 101 -5.84 -12.24 -11.77
N CYS A 102 -7.09 -12.35 -12.23
CA CYS A 102 -7.58 -11.68 -13.42
C CYS A 102 -9.09 -11.39 -13.37
N GLY A 103 -9.53 -10.48 -14.24
CA GLY A 103 -10.93 -10.16 -14.47
C GLY A 103 -11.49 -9.04 -13.58
N GLY A 104 -12.79 -8.80 -13.70
CA GLY A 104 -13.51 -7.65 -13.12
C GLY A 104 -13.85 -7.79 -11.64
N ARG A 105 -12.88 -8.14 -10.79
CA ARG A 105 -13.07 -8.34 -9.34
C ARG A 105 -12.11 -7.47 -8.54
N ASP A 106 -12.56 -6.97 -7.40
CA ASP A 106 -11.75 -6.20 -6.48
C ASP A 106 -11.22 -7.13 -5.39
N CYS A 107 -9.89 -7.23 -5.29
CA CYS A 107 -9.23 -8.08 -4.32
C CYS A 107 -8.16 -7.32 -3.55
N LEU A 108 -8.05 -7.67 -2.28
CA LEU A 108 -7.10 -7.10 -1.35
C LEU A 108 -6.37 -8.24 -0.62
N PHE A 109 -5.06 -8.32 -0.82
CA PHE A 109 -4.22 -9.35 -0.23
C PHE A 109 -3.36 -8.72 0.87
N LEU A 110 -3.68 -9.01 2.13
CA LEU A 110 -2.89 -8.64 3.29
C LEU A 110 -1.89 -9.76 3.58
N LEU A 111 -0.61 -9.47 3.40
CA LEU A 111 0.48 -10.40 3.66
C LEU A 111 1.22 -9.97 4.91
N GLU A 112 1.51 -10.93 5.79
CA GLU A 112 2.17 -10.71 7.06
C GLU A 112 3.35 -11.66 7.25
N ALA A 113 4.36 -11.17 7.96
CA ALA A 113 5.54 -11.92 8.34
C ALA A 113 5.79 -11.75 9.84
N PRO A 114 6.33 -12.79 10.50
CA PRO A 114 6.69 -12.71 11.89
C PRO A 114 7.73 -11.62 12.15
N ARG A 115 7.78 -11.15 13.39
CA ARG A 115 8.80 -10.17 13.82
C ARG A 115 10.20 -10.68 13.48
N GLY A 116 11.06 -9.78 13.01
CA GLY A 116 12.41 -10.11 12.55
C GLY A 116 12.49 -10.58 11.11
N TYR A 117 11.37 -10.59 10.37
CA TYR A 117 11.35 -10.89 8.95
C TYR A 117 10.71 -9.75 8.16
N LYS A 118 11.08 -9.63 6.88
CA LYS A 118 10.47 -8.72 5.92
C LYS A 118 9.98 -9.50 4.70
N ILE A 119 8.97 -8.97 4.04
CA ILE A 119 8.34 -9.60 2.88
C ILE A 119 8.97 -9.03 1.60
N VAL A 120 9.44 -9.92 0.74
CA VAL A 120 9.82 -9.61 -0.65
C VAL A 120 8.62 -9.87 -1.54
N ILE A 121 8.39 -8.99 -2.51
CA ILE A 121 7.38 -9.16 -3.56
C ILE A 121 8.09 -9.20 -4.91
N GLU A 122 7.82 -10.24 -5.67
CA GLU A 122 8.27 -10.38 -7.06
C GLU A 122 7.05 -10.42 -7.97
N ILE A 123 6.95 -9.46 -8.87
CA ILE A 123 5.85 -9.32 -9.81
C ILE A 123 6.30 -9.96 -11.12
N ASP A 124 5.65 -11.08 -11.47
CA ASP A 124 5.91 -11.74 -12.76
C ASP A 124 5.32 -10.88 -13.87
N TYR A 125 4.05 -10.47 -13.71
CA TYR A 125 3.40 -9.48 -14.57
C TYR A 125 2.29 -8.72 -13.84
N ALA A 126 2.06 -7.48 -14.25
CA ALA A 126 0.93 -6.66 -13.85
C ALA A 126 0.38 -5.94 -15.09
N LEU A 127 -0.92 -6.10 -15.32
CA LEU A 127 -1.64 -5.53 -16.44
C LEU A 127 -2.86 -4.75 -15.95
N SER A 128 -2.88 -3.47 -16.31
CA SER A 128 -3.99 -2.55 -16.09
C SER A 128 -4.12 -1.60 -17.29
N ARG A 129 -5.24 -0.89 -17.44
CA ARG A 129 -5.32 0.18 -18.44
C ARG A 129 -4.24 1.23 -18.16
N ARG A 130 -3.73 1.85 -19.22
CA ARG A 130 -2.76 2.93 -19.09
C ARG A 130 -3.49 4.17 -18.62
N GLU A 131 -3.09 4.68 -17.45
CA GLU A 131 -3.58 5.92 -16.86
C GLU A 131 -2.38 6.77 -16.47
N PHE A 132 -2.50 8.09 -16.67
CA PHE A 132 -1.47 9.05 -16.28
C PHE A 132 -2.12 10.35 -15.78
N PRO A 133 -1.83 10.79 -14.55
CA PRO A 133 -1.04 10.10 -13.52
C PRO A 133 -1.71 8.81 -13.03
N CYS A 134 -0.91 7.78 -12.76
CA CYS A 134 -1.36 6.49 -12.23
C CYS A 134 -1.62 6.60 -10.72
N TYR A 135 -2.88 6.53 -10.32
CA TYR A 135 -3.29 6.67 -8.94
C TYR A 135 -3.82 5.36 -8.35
N ARG A 136 -3.89 5.29 -7.02
CA ARG A 136 -4.28 4.08 -6.26
C ARG A 136 -5.68 3.55 -6.59
N SER A 137 -6.58 4.41 -7.09
CA SER A 137 -7.92 4.03 -7.54
C SER A 137 -7.95 3.37 -8.91
N ASP A 138 -6.84 3.38 -9.62
CA ASP A 138 -6.85 3.19 -11.08
C ASP A 138 -6.43 1.79 -11.49
N GLY A 139 -6.18 0.86 -10.57
CA GLY A 139 -5.91 -0.53 -10.95
C GLY A 139 -5.19 -1.32 -9.87
N ILE A 140 -3.87 -1.26 -9.87
CA ILE A 140 -3.03 -2.09 -8.98
C ILE A 140 -2.21 -1.19 -8.08
N GLU A 141 -2.31 -1.37 -6.76
CA GLU A 141 -1.46 -0.70 -5.77
C GLU A 141 -0.78 -1.73 -4.85
N ILE A 142 0.52 -1.57 -4.61
CA ILE A 142 1.28 -2.41 -3.68
C ILE A 142 1.87 -1.54 -2.57
N LYS A 143 1.31 -1.62 -1.37
CA LYS A 143 1.81 -0.96 -0.16
C LYS A 143 2.79 -1.87 0.57
N TYR A 144 4.08 -1.73 0.25
CA TYR A 144 5.16 -2.53 0.83
C TYR A 144 6.09 -1.76 1.80
N ASN A 145 5.87 -0.45 1.98
CA ASN A 145 6.63 0.36 2.92
C ASN A 145 6.17 0.11 4.36
N LYS A 146 7.02 0.45 5.34
CA LYS A 146 6.69 0.36 6.77
C LYS A 146 5.49 1.25 7.12
N ASP A 147 5.56 2.52 6.74
CA ASP A 147 4.47 3.49 6.85
C ASP A 147 3.33 3.15 5.87
N LYS A 148 2.18 2.71 6.41
CA LYS A 148 0.97 2.34 5.64
C LYS A 148 0.13 3.54 5.23
N GLY A 149 0.35 4.70 5.85
CA GLY A 149 -0.21 5.98 5.43
C GLY A 149 0.39 6.47 4.11
N LYS A 150 1.65 6.11 3.84
CA LYS A 150 2.28 6.37 2.53
C LYS A 150 1.58 5.60 1.41
N GLY A 151 1.46 6.24 0.25
CA GLY A 151 1.02 5.58 -0.99
C GLY A 151 1.93 4.39 -1.36
N GLY A 152 1.33 3.35 -1.90
CA GLY A 152 2.02 2.20 -2.46
C GLY A 152 2.64 2.50 -3.83
N LEU A 153 3.20 1.47 -4.46
CA LEU A 153 3.52 1.49 -5.89
C LEU A 153 2.24 1.25 -6.69
N CYS A 154 1.86 2.19 -7.55
CA CYS A 154 0.73 2.03 -8.46
C CYS A 154 1.22 1.61 -9.85
N LEU A 155 0.61 0.59 -10.44
CA LEU A 155 0.99 0.02 -11.74
C LEU A 155 -0.15 0.13 -12.75
N CYS A 156 -0.09 1.14 -13.61
CA CYS A 156 -1.02 1.36 -14.73
C CYS A 156 -0.30 1.10 -16.06
N GLY A 157 -0.89 0.26 -16.92
CA GLY A 157 -0.23 -0.30 -18.10
C GLY A 157 0.28 -1.72 -17.88
N TYR A 158 1.34 -2.09 -18.60
CA TYR A 158 1.95 -3.42 -18.55
C TYR A 158 3.35 -3.35 -17.94
N TYR A 159 3.61 -4.19 -16.95
CA TYR A 159 4.90 -4.34 -16.29
C TYR A 159 5.18 -5.83 -16.05
N GLU A 160 6.45 -6.20 -16.08
CA GLU A 160 6.89 -7.58 -15.85
C GLU A 160 8.26 -7.59 -15.15
N ASN A 161 8.56 -8.71 -14.48
CA ASN A 161 9.85 -8.98 -13.86
C ASN A 161 10.32 -7.89 -12.87
N ILE A 162 9.41 -7.37 -12.03
CA ILE A 162 9.74 -6.36 -11.01
C ILE A 162 9.95 -7.06 -9.66
N THR A 163 11.11 -6.82 -9.04
CA THR A 163 11.34 -7.20 -7.63
C THR A 163 11.28 -5.96 -6.75
N LEU A 164 10.40 -5.98 -5.74
CA LEU A 164 10.29 -4.91 -4.76
C LEU A 164 11.20 -5.18 -3.56
N PRO A 165 11.89 -4.17 -3.03
CA PRO A 165 12.75 -4.36 -1.87
C PRO A 165 11.93 -4.69 -0.62
N ALA A 166 12.41 -5.63 0.18
CA ALA A 166 11.82 -5.97 1.46
C ALA A 166 11.97 -4.81 2.46
N ARG A 167 10.88 -4.09 2.72
CA ARG A 167 10.86 -2.91 3.61
C ARG A 167 9.98 -3.06 4.84
N SER A 168 9.05 -4.01 4.82
CA SER A 168 8.02 -4.18 5.84
C SER A 168 7.78 -5.67 6.08
N ASN A 169 7.36 -6.02 7.30
CA ASN A 169 6.83 -7.34 7.63
C ASN A 169 5.33 -7.45 7.31
N GLN A 170 4.70 -6.39 6.81
CA GLN A 170 3.32 -6.37 6.36
C GLN A 170 3.22 -5.67 5.00
N VAL A 171 2.57 -6.30 4.04
CA VAL A 171 2.38 -5.80 2.67
C VAL A 171 0.90 -5.92 2.30
N LEU A 172 0.34 -4.86 1.70
CA LEU A 172 -1.03 -4.88 1.19
C LEU A 172 -0.99 -4.74 -0.34
N VAL A 173 -1.57 -5.71 -1.05
CA VAL A 173 -1.71 -5.68 -2.52
C VAL A 173 -3.18 -5.47 -2.86
N SER A 174 -3.49 -4.35 -3.50
CA SER A 174 -4.83 -4.01 -3.99
C SER A 174 -4.90 -4.23 -5.50
N PHE A 175 -5.87 -5.03 -5.94
CA PHE A 175 -6.22 -5.27 -7.33
C PHE A 175 -7.66 -4.80 -7.56
N LYS A 176 -7.86 -3.73 -8.33
CA LYS A 176 -9.16 -3.12 -8.62
C LYS A 176 -9.66 -3.50 -10.00
N GLY A 177 -10.10 -4.74 -10.15
CA GLY A 177 -10.57 -5.30 -11.42
C GLY A 177 -11.87 -4.67 -11.92
N LYS A 178 -12.74 -4.18 -11.02
CA LYS A 178 -13.96 -3.44 -11.41
C LYS A 178 -13.67 -2.03 -11.96
N LYS A 179 -12.41 -1.58 -11.83
CA LYS A 179 -11.90 -0.33 -12.39
C LYS A 179 -11.06 -0.65 -13.63
N ASN A 180 -9.73 -0.56 -13.52
CA ASN A 180 -8.85 -0.77 -14.67
C ASN A 180 -7.85 -1.91 -14.51
N ALA A 181 -7.80 -2.64 -13.38
CA ALA A 181 -6.93 -3.80 -13.28
C ALA A 181 -7.46 -4.94 -14.17
N ILE A 182 -6.58 -5.61 -14.90
CA ILE A 182 -6.96 -6.65 -15.86
C ILE A 182 -6.43 -8.00 -15.39
N ALA A 183 -5.13 -8.09 -15.10
CA ALA A 183 -4.49 -9.30 -14.62
C ALA A 183 -3.20 -8.99 -13.84
N MET A 184 -2.82 -9.85 -12.91
CA MET A 184 -1.58 -9.76 -12.16
C MET A 184 -1.13 -11.14 -11.71
N SER A 185 0.17 -11.40 -11.78
CA SER A 185 0.82 -12.51 -11.08
C SER A 185 1.98 -11.97 -10.26
N PHE A 186 1.99 -12.33 -8.99
CA PHE A 186 3.09 -11.99 -8.10
C PHE A 186 3.36 -13.10 -7.10
N SER A 187 4.59 -13.14 -6.65
CA SER A 187 5.07 -14.05 -5.63
C SER A 187 5.54 -13.30 -4.39
N TYR A 188 5.44 -13.95 -3.25
CA TYR A 188 5.86 -13.41 -1.95
C TYR A 188 6.58 -14.46 -1.12
N TYR A 189 7.55 -13.99 -0.34
CA TYR A 189 8.31 -14.79 0.62
C TYR A 189 8.97 -13.89 1.66
N THR A 190 9.47 -14.48 2.74
CA THR A 190 10.17 -13.75 3.80
C THR A 190 11.68 -13.87 3.71
N ILE A 191 12.35 -12.79 4.07
CA ILE A 191 13.78 -12.75 4.36
C ILE A 191 14.00 -12.27 5.80
N PHE A 192 15.09 -12.70 6.42
CA PHE A 192 15.45 -12.23 7.76
C PHE A 192 15.82 -10.74 7.71
N ASP A 193 15.37 -9.98 8.69
CA ASP A 193 15.76 -8.58 8.86
C ASP A 193 17.02 -8.51 9.72
N GLU A 194 18.19 -8.39 9.09
CA GLU A 194 19.49 -8.31 9.77
C GLU A 194 19.55 -7.19 10.82
N LYS A 195 18.77 -6.12 10.64
CA LYS A 195 18.68 -5.01 11.60
C LYS A 195 17.87 -5.35 12.85
N HIS A 196 17.17 -6.48 12.87
CA HIS A 196 16.38 -6.89 14.02
C HIS A 196 17.26 -7.24 15.23
N CYS A 197 18.45 -7.82 15.02
CA CYS A 197 19.38 -8.17 16.09
C CYS A 197 20.08 -6.95 16.73
N LEU A 198 19.86 -5.75 16.21
CA LEU A 198 20.48 -4.50 16.68
C LEU A 198 19.56 -3.68 17.60
N LEU A 199 18.38 -4.23 17.94
CA LEU A 199 17.36 -3.65 18.82
C LEU A 199 17.05 -4.60 19.97
#